data_AF-A0A081QR66-F1
#
_entry.id   AF-A0A081QR66-F1
#
_cell.length_a   1.000
_cell.length_b   1.000
_cell.length_c   1.000
_cell.angle_alpha   90.00
_cell.angle_beta   90.00
_cell.angle_gamma   90.00
#
_symmetry.space_group_name_H-M   'P 1'
#
loop_
_entity.id
_entity.type
_entity.pdbx_description
1 polymer ?
#
loop_
_entity_poly.entity_id
_entity_poly.type
_entity_poly.pdbx_seq_one_letter_code
_entity_poly.pdbx_strand_id
1 'polypeptide(L)'
;MTPAGLFWGLFSALTYALYIILPIALIQKWGSSLVIGVGMVIAGLVALPFTGVLEATIPTSLDFLLAFAGIILIGTVFSYTAFLKGASLIGPVKSSLLASIEPISAVFFAFLIMNEQFYPIDFLGMAMILIAVTLISLKDLLLEK
;
A
#
# COMPACT_ATOMS: atom_id res chain seq x y z
N MET A 1 8.21 -2.33 -22.09
CA MET A 1 7.18 -3.06 -21.32
C MET A 1 6.69 -4.24 -22.13
N THR A 2 6.49 -5.39 -21.51
CA THR A 2 5.83 -6.55 -22.16
C THR A 2 4.30 -6.38 -22.08
N PRO A 3 3.52 -6.87 -23.06
CA PRO A 3 2.05 -6.84 -23.00
C PRO A 3 1.49 -7.50 -21.72
N ALA A 4 2.14 -8.57 -21.25
CA ALA A 4 1.79 -9.23 -20.01
C ALA A 4 2.01 -8.33 -18.78
N GLY A 5 3.14 -7.62 -18.71
CA GLY A 5 3.41 -6.68 -17.62
C GLY A 5 2.39 -5.54 -17.57
N LEU A 6 1.99 -5.01 -18.74
CA LEU A 6 0.95 -3.99 -18.82
C LEU A 6 -0.41 -4.53 -18.36
N PHE A 7 -0.78 -5.74 -18.78
CA PHE A 7 -2.00 -6.40 -18.34
C PHE A 7 -2.05 -6.56 -16.82
N TRP A 8 -0.99 -7.11 -16.21
CA TRP A 8 -0.92 -7.31 -14.77
C TRP A 8 -0.93 -5.99 -13.98
N GLY A 9 -0.29 -4.94 -14.51
CA GLY A 9 -0.35 -3.61 -13.90
C GLY A 9 -1.76 -3.02 -13.89
N LEU A 10 -2.46 -3.05 -15.03
CA LEU A 10 -3.84 -2.56 -15.13
C LEU A 10 -4.81 -3.40 -14.31
N PHE A 11 -4.66 -4.72 -14.32
CA PHE A 11 -5.47 -5.63 -13.53
C PHE A 11 -5.27 -5.39 -12.03
N SER A 12 -4.02 -5.19 -11.58
CA SER A 12 -3.71 -4.81 -10.21
C SER A 12 -4.41 -3.51 -9.80
N ALA A 13 -4.32 -2.46 -10.64
CA ALA A 13 -5.00 -1.19 -10.37
C ALA A 13 -6.53 -1.33 -10.25
N LEU A 14 -7.16 -2.13 -11.11
CA LEU A 14 -8.58 -2.46 -11.02
C LEU A 14 -8.93 -3.18 -9.72
N THR A 15 -8.18 -4.24 -9.37
CA THR A 15 -8.42 -5.00 -8.14
C THR A 15 -8.20 -4.14 -6.89
N TYR A 16 -7.23 -3.23 -6.91
CA TYR A 16 -6.97 -2.28 -5.82
C TYR A 16 -8.14 -1.29 -5.65
N ALA A 17 -8.69 -0.76 -6.74
CA ALA A 17 -9.88 0.09 -6.70
C ALA A 17 -11.08 -0.66 -6.10
N LEU A 18 -11.31 -1.92 -6.51
CA LEU A 18 -12.35 -2.77 -5.94
C LEU A 18 -12.12 -3.07 -4.45
N TYR A 19 -10.88 -3.33 -4.05
CA TYR A 19 -10.49 -3.53 -2.66
C TYR A 19 -10.81 -2.32 -1.77
N ILE A 20 -10.70 -1.10 -2.29
CA ILE A 20 -11.06 0.12 -1.55
C ILE A 20 -12.59 0.32 -1.51
N ILE A 21 -13.28 0.11 -2.64
CA ILE A 21 -14.70 0.50 -2.79
C ILE A 21 -15.66 -0.54 -2.19
N LEU A 22 -15.44 -1.83 -2.44
CA LEU A 22 -16.37 -2.90 -2.02
C LEU A 22 -16.59 -2.98 -0.50
N PRO A 23 -15.57 -2.85 0.38
CA PRO A 23 -15.76 -3.01 1.81
C PRO A 23 -16.33 -1.76 2.50
N ILE A 24 -16.58 -0.64 1.81
CA ILE A 24 -17.02 0.62 2.45
C ILE A 24 -18.25 0.41 3.36
N ALA A 25 -19.29 -0.28 2.86
CA ALA A 25 -20.49 -0.56 3.64
C ALA A 25 -20.22 -1.46 4.86
N LEU A 26 -19.29 -2.42 4.72
CA LEU A 26 -18.88 -3.31 5.81
C LEU A 26 -18.08 -2.54 6.87
N ILE A 27 -17.16 -1.67 6.44
CA ILE A 27 -16.33 -0.83 7.31
C ILE A 27 -17.21 0.12 8.12
N GLN A 28 -18.23 0.72 7.51
CA GLN A 28 -19.18 1.58 8.21
C GLN A 28 -19.99 0.83 9.27
N LYS A 29 -20.30 -0.46 9.04
CA LYS A 29 -21.09 -1.28 9.97
C LYS A 29 -20.28 -1.91 11.09
N TRP A 30 -19.06 -2.37 10.79
CA TRP A 30 -18.27 -3.24 11.68
C TRP A 30 -16.90 -2.64 12.07
N GLY A 31 -16.55 -1.47 11.55
CA GLY A 31 -15.26 -0.82 11.75
C GLY A 31 -14.16 -1.33 10.79
N SER A 32 -13.17 -0.48 10.51
CA SER A 32 -12.11 -0.77 9.53
C SER A 32 -11.21 -1.92 9.96
N SER A 33 -10.79 -1.95 11.23
CA SER A 33 -9.85 -2.93 11.74
C SER A 33 -10.36 -4.37 11.61
N LEU A 34 -11.64 -4.61 11.94
CA LEU A 34 -12.23 -5.95 11.86
C LEU A 34 -12.37 -6.42 10.41
N VAL A 35 -12.94 -5.56 9.55
CA VAL A 35 -13.21 -5.90 8.13
C VAL A 35 -11.90 -6.19 7.39
N ILE A 36 -10.87 -5.37 7.62
CA ILE A 36 -9.57 -5.53 6.97
C ILE A 36 -8.82 -6.72 7.54
N GLY A 37 -8.84 -6.93 8.87
CA GLY A 37 -8.20 -8.10 9.48
C GLY A 37 -8.77 -9.42 8.94
N VAL A 38 -10.10 -9.55 8.90
CA VAL A 38 -10.75 -10.74 8.33
C VAL A 38 -10.47 -10.85 6.82
N GLY A 39 -10.51 -9.73 6.10
CA GLY A 39 -10.18 -9.68 4.67
C GLY A 39 -8.75 -10.16 4.38
N MET A 40 -7.77 -9.75 5.17
CA MET A 40 -6.38 -10.19 5.06
C MET A 40 -6.22 -11.68 5.35
N VAL A 41 -6.92 -12.21 6.35
CA VAL A 41 -6.90 -13.66 6.66
C VAL A 41 -7.48 -14.46 5.50
N ILE A 42 -8.65 -14.07 4.98
CA ILE A 42 -9.28 -14.74 3.84
C ILE A 42 -8.39 -14.66 2.61
N ALA A 43 -7.86 -13.47 2.29
CA ALA A 43 -6.96 -13.28 1.16
C ALA A 43 -5.69 -14.14 1.28
N GLY A 44 -5.09 -14.22 2.48
CA GLY A 44 -3.94 -15.07 2.74
C GLY A 44 -4.25 -16.56 2.52
N LEU A 45 -5.38 -17.05 3.04
CA LEU A 45 -5.81 -18.43 2.85
C LEU A 45 -6.10 -18.77 1.39
N VAL A 46 -6.75 -17.85 0.66
CA VAL A 46 -7.03 -18.02 -0.77
C VAL A 46 -5.75 -17.96 -1.60
N ALA A 47 -4.76 -17.17 -1.17
CA ALA A 47 -3.47 -17.05 -1.85
C ALA A 47 -2.54 -18.26 -1.65
N LEU A 48 -2.67 -19.01 -0.54
CA LEU A 48 -1.82 -20.16 -0.20
C LEU A 48 -1.51 -21.13 -1.35
N PRO A 49 -2.48 -21.63 -2.13
CA PRO A 49 -2.19 -22.56 -3.22
C PRO A 49 -1.41 -21.92 -4.38
N PHE A 50 -1.41 -20.59 -4.49
CA PHE A 50 -0.77 -19.86 -5.60
C PHE A 50 0.63 -19.33 -5.26
N THR A 51 1.01 -19.27 -3.99
CA THR A 51 2.30 -18.71 -3.56
C THR A 51 3.45 -19.70 -3.65
N GLY A 52 3.17 -21.00 -3.85
CA GLY A 52 4.18 -22.07 -3.79
C GLY A 52 4.76 -22.31 -2.38
N VAL A 53 4.22 -21.63 -1.35
CA VAL A 53 4.77 -21.70 0.01
C VAL A 53 4.64 -23.10 0.63
N LEU A 54 3.67 -23.89 0.18
CA LEU A 54 3.43 -25.26 0.65
C LEU A 54 4.52 -26.23 0.19
N GLU A 55 5.20 -25.92 -0.91
CA GLU A 55 6.28 -26.72 -1.49
C GLU A 55 7.67 -26.12 -1.19
N ALA A 56 7.70 -24.85 -0.79
CA ALA A 56 8.94 -24.14 -0.48
C ALA A 56 9.56 -24.61 0.85
N THR A 57 10.88 -24.80 0.86
CA THR A 57 11.63 -24.94 2.10
C THR A 57 11.80 -23.55 2.72
N ILE A 58 10.98 -23.25 3.73
CA ILE A 58 11.03 -21.95 4.42
C ILE A 58 12.33 -21.88 5.24
N PRO A 59 13.20 -20.88 5.01
CA PRO A 59 14.37 -20.69 5.85
C PRO A 59 13.97 -20.44 7.30
N THR A 60 14.62 -21.12 8.24
CA THR A 60 14.40 -20.94 9.69
C THR A 60 15.54 -20.16 10.35
N SER A 61 16.40 -19.51 9.56
CA SER A 61 17.47 -18.67 10.09
C SER A 61 16.90 -17.50 10.89
N LEU A 62 17.62 -17.10 11.94
CA LEU A 62 17.18 -16.00 12.80
C LEU A 62 17.01 -14.70 12.01
N ASP A 63 17.91 -14.43 11.06
CA ASP A 63 17.84 -13.24 10.20
C ASP A 63 16.55 -13.21 9.37
N PHE A 64 16.16 -14.35 8.80
CA PHE A 64 14.90 -14.46 8.05
C PHE A 64 13.70 -14.24 8.97
N LEU A 65 13.66 -14.91 10.13
CA LEU A 65 12.56 -14.78 11.08
C LEU A 65 12.41 -13.34 11.59
N LEU A 66 13.52 -12.66 11.87
CA LEU A 66 13.52 -11.25 12.30
C LEU A 66 13.05 -10.33 11.18
N ALA A 67 13.52 -10.52 9.94
CA ALA A 67 13.07 -9.74 8.79
C ALA A 67 11.57 -9.96 8.53
N PHE A 68 11.12 -11.22 8.56
CA PHE A 68 9.73 -11.59 8.35
C PHE A 68 8.81 -11.01 9.44
N ALA A 69 9.20 -11.15 10.71
CA ALA A 69 8.49 -10.54 11.82
C ALA A 69 8.49 -9.00 11.73
N GLY A 70 9.59 -8.38 11.28
CA GLY A 70 9.70 -6.94 11.06
C GLY A 70 8.70 -6.45 10.00
N ILE A 71 8.59 -7.13 8.86
CA ILE A 71 7.63 -6.79 7.81
C ILE A 71 6.18 -6.87 8.33
N ILE A 72 5.86 -7.91 9.08
CA ILE A 72 4.50 -8.10 9.63
C ILE A 72 4.20 -7.07 10.72
N LEU A 73 5.03 -7.00 11.77
CA LEU A 73 4.74 -6.19 12.95
C LEU A 73 4.95 -4.70 12.70
N ILE A 74 6.09 -4.32 12.11
CA ILE A 74 6.44 -2.91 11.89
C ILE A 74 5.84 -2.44 10.56
N GLY A 75 6.13 -3.15 9.47
CA GLY A 75 5.71 -2.77 8.12
C GLY A 75 4.20 -2.78 7.92
N THR A 76 3.49 -3.72 8.55
CA THR A 76 2.05 -3.91 8.33
C THR A 76 1.23 -3.43 9.53
N VAL A 77 1.30 -4.12 10.67
CA VAL A 77 0.39 -3.89 11.80
C VAL A 77 0.56 -2.49 12.41
N PHE A 78 1.79 -2.13 12.76
CA PHE A 78 2.08 -0.83 13.36
C PHE A 78 1.84 0.31 12.37
N SER A 79 2.45 0.26 11.19
CA SER A 79 2.31 1.31 10.16
C SER A 79 0.85 1.57 9.80
N TYR A 80 0.05 0.52 9.59
CA TYR A 80 -1.37 0.66 9.26
C TYR A 80 -2.18 1.25 10.43
N THR A 81 -1.93 0.80 11.66
CA THR A 81 -2.62 1.32 12.85
C THR A 81 -2.27 2.79 13.09
N ALA A 82 -0.99 3.14 12.95
CA ALA A 82 -0.51 4.52 13.07
C ALA A 82 -1.13 5.41 11.99
N PHE A 83 -1.23 4.91 10.74
CA PHE A 83 -1.89 5.61 9.64
C PHE A 83 -3.38 5.87 9.94
N LEU A 84 -4.14 4.83 10.33
CA LEU A 84 -5.56 4.99 10.68
C LEU A 84 -5.76 5.96 11.83
N LYS A 85 -4.93 5.86 12.88
CA LYS A 85 -5.00 6.77 14.01
C LYS A 85 -4.68 8.20 13.58
N GLY A 86 -3.62 8.41 12.81
CA GLY A 86 -3.25 9.70 12.24
C GLY A 86 -4.39 10.29 11.41
N ALA A 87 -4.95 9.52 10.48
CA ALA A 87 -6.08 9.93 9.64
C ALA A 87 -7.31 10.34 10.48
N SER A 88 -7.61 9.60 11.56
CA SER A 88 -8.71 9.96 12.48
C SER A 88 -8.47 11.27 13.24
N LEU A 89 -7.22 11.68 13.45
CA LEU A 89 -6.86 12.88 14.22
C LEU A 89 -6.86 14.15 13.37
N ILE A 90 -6.41 14.07 12.11
CA ILE A 90 -6.23 15.23 11.23
C ILE A 90 -7.28 15.33 10.11
N GLY A 91 -8.12 14.31 9.94
CA GLY A 91 -9.13 14.22 8.89
C GLY A 91 -8.62 13.62 7.57
N PRO A 92 -9.52 13.12 6.70
CA PRO A 92 -9.17 12.36 5.49
C PRO A 92 -8.34 13.16 4.48
N VAL A 93 -8.65 14.44 4.30
CA VAL A 93 -7.99 15.29 3.30
C VAL A 93 -6.53 15.56 3.69
N LYS A 94 -6.29 15.97 4.94
CA LYS A 94 -4.93 16.22 5.44
C LYS A 94 -4.11 14.92 5.51
N SER A 95 -4.75 13.79 5.84
CA SER A 95 -4.05 12.50 5.83
C SER A 95 -3.71 12.05 4.41
N SER A 96 -4.56 12.32 3.42
CA SER A 96 -4.29 12.05 2.01
C SER A 96 -3.10 12.87 1.49
N LEU A 97 -3.02 14.16 1.86
CA LEU A 97 -1.85 15.00 1.55
C LEU A 97 -0.57 14.48 2.21
N LEU A 98 -0.63 14.00 3.45
CA LEU A 98 0.55 13.42 4.09
C LEU A 98 0.93 12.07 3.46
N ALA A 99 -0.05 11.27 3.06
CA ALA A 99 0.18 10.00 2.36
C ALA A 99 0.88 10.19 1.01
N SER A 100 0.75 11.36 0.37
CA SER A 100 1.46 11.67 -0.88
C SER A 100 2.99 11.73 -0.72
N ILE A 101 3.53 11.62 0.50
CA ILE A 101 4.96 11.45 0.74
C ILE A 101 5.44 10.02 0.44
N GLU A 102 4.53 9.04 0.37
CA GLU A 102 4.84 7.63 0.13
C GLU A 102 5.66 7.40 -1.15
N PRO A 103 5.33 7.97 -2.33
CA PRO A 103 6.13 7.78 -3.55
C PRO A 103 7.56 8.32 -3.40
N ILE A 104 7.71 9.45 -2.72
CA ILE A 104 9.02 10.08 -2.47
C ILE A 104 9.86 9.19 -1.56
N SER A 105 9.22 8.64 -0.51
CA SER A 105 9.85 7.77 0.46
C SER A 105 10.26 6.44 -0.18
N ALA A 106 9.41 5.88 -1.04
CA ALA A 106 9.67 4.67 -1.79
C ALA A 106 10.90 4.82 -2.70
N VAL A 107 10.98 5.91 -3.48
CA VAL A 107 12.14 6.19 -4.33
C VAL A 107 13.41 6.39 -3.50
N PHE A 108 13.33 7.15 -2.40
CA PHE A 108 14.47 7.38 -1.51
C PHE A 108 15.03 6.07 -0.96
N PHE A 109 14.19 5.19 -0.42
CA PHE A 109 14.63 3.91 0.13
C PHE A 109 15.01 2.88 -0.95
N ALA A 110 14.36 2.89 -2.13
CA ALA A 110 14.77 2.06 -3.26
C ALA A 110 16.19 2.43 -3.72
N PHE A 111 16.50 3.72 -3.82
CA PHE A 111 17.85 4.16 -4.14
C PHE A 111 18.85 3.81 -3.03
N LEU A 112 18.53 4.15 -1.77
CA LEU A 112 19.47 4.04 -0.66
C LEU A 112 19.72 2.59 -0.19
N ILE A 113 18.67 1.76 -0.15
CA ILE A 113 18.73 0.41 0.42
C ILE A 113 18.83 -0.65 -0.68
N MET A 114 18.06 -0.52 -1.76
CA MET A 114 18.00 -1.53 -2.83
C MET A 114 19.03 -1.29 -3.94
N ASN A 115 19.75 -0.14 -3.92
CA ASN A 115 20.69 0.28 -4.96
C ASN A 115 20.06 0.30 -6.37
N GLU A 116 18.76 0.61 -6.45
CA GLU A 116 18.05 0.75 -7.71
C GLU A 116 18.53 1.98 -8.50
N GLN A 117 18.65 1.84 -9.82
CA GLN A 117 19.04 2.94 -10.71
C GLN A 117 17.82 3.59 -11.34
N PHE A 118 17.65 4.89 -11.08
CA PHE A 118 16.58 5.69 -11.65
C PHE A 118 17.06 6.45 -12.89
N TYR A 119 16.25 6.42 -13.94
CA TYR A 119 16.44 7.21 -15.14
C TYR A 119 15.68 8.54 -15.04
N PRO A 120 16.07 9.58 -15.80
CA PRO A 120 15.37 10.87 -15.80
C PRO A 120 13.86 10.77 -16.06
N ILE A 121 13.42 9.77 -16.83
CA ILE A 121 12.00 9.52 -17.11
C ILE A 121 11.21 9.09 -15.85
N ASP A 122 11.85 8.41 -14.91
CA ASP A 122 11.21 7.96 -13.67
C ASP A 122 10.88 9.14 -12.76
N PHE A 123 11.76 10.16 -12.74
CA PHE A 123 11.51 11.41 -12.03
C PHE A 123 10.35 12.20 -12.65
N LEU A 124 10.20 12.18 -13.98
CA LEU A 124 9.05 12.81 -14.64
C LEU A 124 7.74 12.09 -14.26
N GLY A 125 7.73 10.75 -14.27
CA GLY A 125 6.58 9.96 -13.83
C GLY A 125 6.22 10.23 -12.36
N MET A 126 7.22 10.30 -11.48
CA MET A 126 7.02 10.66 -10.08
C MET A 126 6.42 12.07 -9.93
N ALA A 127 6.95 13.05 -10.65
CA ALA A 127 6.40 14.42 -10.63
C ALA A 127 4.93 14.45 -11.07
N MET A 128 4.57 13.69 -12.11
CA MET A 128 3.18 13.59 -12.57
C MET A 128 2.25 13.00 -11.51
N ILE A 129 2.69 11.94 -10.80
CA ILE A 129 1.92 11.32 -9.71
C ILE A 129 1.72 12.33 -8.56
N LEU A 130 2.79 13.01 -8.14
CA LEU A 130 2.73 13.99 -7.05
C LEU A 130 1.81 15.17 -7.39
N ILE A 131 1.87 15.68 -8.63
CA ILE A 131 0.97 16.72 -9.11
C ILE A 131 -0.49 16.24 -9.07
N ALA A 132 -0.77 15.04 -9.58
CA ALA A 132 -2.13 14.51 -9.61
C ALA A 132 -2.72 14.36 -8.19
N VAL A 133 -1.97 13.78 -7.26
CA VAL A 133 -2.42 13.63 -5.86
C VAL A 133 -2.63 14.99 -5.22
N THR A 134 -1.68 15.93 -5.39
CA THR A 134 -1.79 17.27 -4.82
C THR A 134 -3.01 18.02 -5.34
N LEU A 135 -3.30 17.94 -6.65
CA LEU A 135 -4.46 18.59 -7.25
C LEU A 135 -5.79 18.03 -6.71
N ILE A 136 -5.89 16.70 -6.58
CA ILE A 136 -7.09 16.04 -6.04
C ILE A 136 -7.28 16.44 -4.58
N SER A 137 -6.25 16.29 -3.76
CA SER A 137 -6.35 16.57 -2.32
C SER A 137 -6.56 18.05 -2.01
N LEU A 138 -5.99 18.99 -2.81
CA LEU A 138 -6.26 20.43 -2.64
C LEU A 138 -7.70 20.80 -3.02
N LYS A 139 -8.25 20.19 -4.08
CA LYS A 139 -9.66 20.38 -4.45
C LYS A 139 -10.56 19.95 -3.30
N ASP A 140 -10.32 18.78 -2.72
CA ASP A 140 -11.10 18.28 -1.59
C ASP A 140 -10.98 19.19 -0.37
N LEU A 141 -9.77 19.70 -0.07
CA LEU A 141 -9.53 20.63 1.04
C LEU A 141 -10.28 21.97 0.88
N LEU A 142 -10.39 22.46 -0.34
CA LEU A 142 -11.08 23.71 -0.64
C LEU A 142 -12.61 23.55 -0.62
N LEU A 143 -13.12 22.36 -0.93
CA LEU A 143 -14.55 22.02 -0.92
C LEU A 143 -15.07 21.61 0.47
N GLU A 144 -14.18 21.22 1.39
CA GLU A 144 -14.50 20.87 2.78
C GLU A 144 -14.65 22.12 3.70
N LYS A 145 -14.51 23.34 3.13
CA LYS A 145 -14.83 24.62 3.78
C LYS A 145 -16.29 25.01 3.58
#